data_AF-A0A7T5VB25-F1
#
_entry.id   AF-A0A7T5VB25-F1
#
_cell.length_a   1.000
_cell.length_b   1.000
_cell.length_c   1.000
_cell.angle_alpha   90.00
_cell.angle_beta   90.00
_cell.angle_gamma   90.00
#
_symmetry.space_group_name_H-M   'P 1'
#
loop_
_entity.id
_entity.type
_entity.pdbx_description
1 polymer ?
#
loop_
_entity_poly.entity_id
_entity_poly.type
_entity_poly.pdbx_seq_one_letter_code
_entity_poly.pdbx_strand_id
1 'polypeptide(L)'
;MSDNEYAMTQKEAADFLDVSIKSITRYRKRGLPFKMILNPATGKQEVRFRRPDLEKWSDGRRLMATYARDAEPTAPPPPAPVASPAAADDSYLDELLQSYKNQIGLLRDQLEDMREQLARRDRQIDDLMRMMVGLQLEYKPMPLAPDEQPQDDRLSADRPSDLYEAIVLPADFTSLHTATPASPPPDRQEVWHPKKTFSREQLAASVQRLRQKGKSYEEIARALDQIQAAPPSGRLEWSASEVQSLLPPLVDNTLAMD
;
A
#
# COMPACT_ATOMS: atom_id res chain seq x y z
N MET A 1 1.06 -1.00 -43.61
CA MET A 1 0.68 -1.24 -42.19
C MET A 1 1.70 -0.53 -41.33
N SER A 2 1.25 0.38 -40.48
CA SER A 2 2.06 1.50 -39.97
C SER A 2 2.96 1.07 -38.82
N ASP A 3 4.26 0.89 -39.08
CA ASP A 3 5.29 0.71 -38.04
C ASP A 3 5.43 1.92 -37.09
N ASN A 4 4.71 3.01 -37.37
CA ASN A 4 4.70 4.23 -36.57
C ASN A 4 3.79 4.17 -35.31
N GLU A 5 3.07 3.08 -35.10
CA GLU A 5 2.14 2.97 -33.95
C GLU A 5 2.86 2.77 -32.61
N TYR A 6 4.07 2.19 -32.61
CA TYR A 6 4.90 1.98 -31.42
C TYR A 6 5.95 3.08 -31.27
N ALA A 7 5.50 4.32 -31.07
CA ALA A 7 6.39 5.48 -30.96
C ALA A 7 6.84 5.78 -29.52
N MET A 8 6.01 5.47 -28.51
CA MET A 8 6.23 5.93 -27.13
C MET A 8 7.26 5.08 -26.40
N THR A 9 8.26 5.73 -25.83
CA THR A 9 9.28 5.11 -24.99
C THR A 9 8.72 4.74 -23.61
N GLN A 10 9.48 3.93 -22.85
CA GLN A 10 9.08 3.56 -21.50
C GLN A 10 8.93 4.76 -20.55
N LYS A 11 9.73 5.82 -20.74
CA LYS A 11 9.64 7.04 -19.95
C LYS A 11 8.35 7.79 -20.27
N GLU A 12 8.10 8.04 -21.55
CA GLU A 12 6.88 8.73 -22.01
C GLU A 12 5.61 7.97 -21.64
N ALA A 13 5.64 6.64 -21.68
CA ALA A 13 4.52 5.80 -21.23
C ALA A 13 4.29 5.89 -19.72
N ALA A 14 5.36 6.06 -18.93
CA ALA A 14 5.28 6.25 -17.49
C ALA A 14 4.64 7.59 -17.15
N ASP A 15 5.08 8.64 -17.84
CA ASP A 15 4.56 10.00 -17.70
C ASP A 15 3.10 10.07 -18.16
N PHE A 16 2.73 9.45 -19.29
CA PHE A 16 1.35 9.41 -19.79
C PHE A 16 0.37 8.73 -18.83
N LEU A 17 0.84 7.70 -18.12
CA LEU A 17 0.03 6.92 -17.19
C LEU A 17 0.12 7.43 -15.74
N ASP A 18 0.80 8.54 -15.48
CA ASP A 18 1.10 9.10 -14.15
C ASP A 18 1.63 8.06 -13.16
N VAL A 19 2.61 7.25 -13.61
CA VAL A 19 3.21 6.20 -12.80
C VAL A 19 4.72 6.16 -12.93
N SER A 20 5.38 5.50 -11.96
CA SER A 20 6.81 5.26 -12.07
C SER A 20 7.17 4.32 -13.23
N ILE A 21 8.38 4.48 -13.77
CA ILE A 21 8.97 3.57 -14.77
C ILE A 21 8.97 2.11 -14.27
N LYS A 22 9.16 1.90 -12.96
CA LYS A 22 9.07 0.56 -12.32
C LYS A 22 7.66 -0.03 -12.44
N SER A 23 6.63 0.79 -12.31
CA SER A 23 5.23 0.40 -12.48
C SER A 23 4.94 -0.01 -13.93
N ILE A 24 5.49 0.70 -14.92
CA ILE A 24 5.40 0.31 -16.33
C ILE A 24 6.03 -1.08 -16.57
N THR A 25 7.21 -1.35 -16.00
CA THR A 25 7.81 -2.69 -16.07
C THR A 25 6.91 -3.76 -15.47
N ARG A 26 6.20 -3.44 -14.37
CA ARG A 26 5.23 -4.36 -13.75
C ARG A 26 3.99 -4.56 -14.64
N TYR A 27 3.47 -3.51 -15.27
CA TYR A 27 2.33 -3.63 -16.18
C TYR A 27 2.66 -4.47 -17.40
N ARG A 28 3.88 -4.33 -17.93
CA ARG A 28 4.39 -5.21 -18.99
C ARG A 28 4.30 -6.69 -18.61
N LYS A 29 4.70 -7.03 -17.37
CA LYS A 29 4.60 -8.40 -16.84
C LYS A 29 3.14 -8.84 -16.60
N ARG A 30 2.21 -7.89 -16.47
CA ARG A 30 0.77 -8.15 -16.28
C ARG A 30 -0.05 -8.08 -17.56
N GLY A 31 0.59 -7.96 -18.73
CA GLY A 31 -0.08 -8.02 -20.02
C GLY A 31 -0.30 -6.69 -20.73
N LEU A 32 0.34 -5.59 -20.29
CA LEU A 32 0.36 -4.35 -21.08
C LEU A 32 1.09 -4.60 -22.42
N PRO A 33 0.44 -4.37 -23.58
CA PRO A 33 1.05 -4.60 -24.89
C PRO A 33 2.29 -3.74 -25.12
N PHE A 34 3.35 -4.34 -25.68
CA PHE A 34 4.59 -3.65 -26.01
C PHE A 34 5.29 -4.32 -27.19
N LYS A 35 6.14 -3.56 -27.90
CA LYS A 35 7.05 -4.09 -28.93
C LYS A 35 8.48 -3.73 -28.58
N MET A 36 9.40 -4.68 -28.76
CA MET A 36 10.83 -4.40 -28.67
C MET A 36 11.31 -3.94 -30.05
N ILE A 37 11.80 -2.70 -30.12
CA ILE A 37 12.29 -2.09 -31.35
C ILE A 37 13.77 -1.77 -31.14
N LEU A 38 14.60 -2.21 -32.09
CA LEU A 38 16.01 -1.86 -32.11
C LEU A 38 16.13 -0.38 -32.46
N ASN A 39 16.66 0.43 -31.54
CA ASN A 39 16.91 1.83 -31.82
C ASN A 39 18.16 1.93 -32.72
N PRO A 40 18.04 2.46 -33.96
CA PRO A 40 19.17 2.55 -34.88
C PRO A 40 20.27 3.50 -34.39
N ALA A 41 19.94 4.47 -33.52
CA ALA A 41 20.90 5.43 -33.00
C ALA A 41 21.74 4.87 -31.83
N THR A 42 21.16 3.98 -31.02
CA THR A 42 21.83 3.46 -29.81
C THR A 42 22.25 2.00 -29.93
N GLY A 43 21.77 1.28 -30.96
CA GLY A 43 22.01 -0.15 -31.17
C GLY A 43 21.38 -1.04 -30.09
N LYS A 44 20.56 -0.46 -29.18
CA LYS A 44 19.92 -1.17 -28.08
C LYS A 44 18.48 -1.47 -28.41
N GLN A 45 18.00 -2.61 -27.92
CA GLN A 45 16.57 -2.94 -27.96
C GLN A 45 15.83 -2.08 -26.94
N GLU A 46 14.94 -1.24 -27.41
CA GLU A 46 14.10 -0.38 -26.59
C GLU A 46 12.66 -0.90 -26.59
N VAL A 47 12.02 -0.77 -25.43
CA VAL A 47 10.61 -1.13 -25.27
C VAL A 47 9.78 0.06 -25.71
N ARG A 48 8.90 -0.17 -26.69
CA ARG A 48 7.97 0.83 -27.19
C ARG A 48 6.52 0.42 -27.02
N PHE A 49 5.69 1.42 -26.79
CA PHE A 49 4.27 1.28 -26.50
C PHE A 49 3.43 2.00 -27.56
N ARG A 50 2.21 1.53 -27.77
CA ARG A 50 1.19 2.26 -28.53
C ARG A 50 0.37 3.11 -27.59
N ARG A 51 0.12 4.35 -27.97
CA ARG A 51 -0.81 5.23 -27.26
C ARG A 51 -2.19 4.60 -26.99
N PRO A 52 -2.90 3.99 -27.96
CA PRO A 52 -4.22 3.40 -27.70
C PRO A 52 -4.20 2.25 -26.67
N ASP A 53 -3.09 1.53 -26.58
CA ASP A 53 -2.96 0.45 -25.58
C ASP A 53 -2.74 1.01 -24.18
N LEU A 54 -2.03 2.14 -24.06
CA LEU A 54 -1.88 2.87 -22.80
C LEU A 54 -3.22 3.46 -22.35
N GLU A 55 -4.02 4.03 -23.26
CA GLU A 55 -5.36 4.57 -22.95
C GLU A 55 -6.31 3.48 -22.42
N LYS A 56 -6.40 2.35 -23.12
CA LYS A 56 -7.19 1.20 -22.64
C LYS A 56 -6.72 0.71 -21.28
N TRP A 57 -5.41 0.73 -21.05
CA TRP A 57 -4.85 0.35 -19.76
C TRP A 57 -5.17 1.36 -18.65
N SER A 58 -5.13 2.67 -18.94
CA SER A 58 -5.56 3.70 -17.98
C SER A 58 -7.04 3.56 -17.64
N ASP A 59 -7.90 3.31 -18.63
CA ASP A 59 -9.33 3.10 -18.42
C ASP A 59 -9.58 1.86 -17.58
N GLY A 60 -8.90 0.75 -17.88
CA GLY A 60 -8.97 -0.47 -17.07
C GLY A 60 -8.55 -0.23 -15.62
N ARG A 61 -7.48 0.54 -15.38
CA ARG A 61 -7.07 0.90 -14.00
C ARG A 61 -8.07 1.82 -13.32
N ARG A 62 -8.67 2.77 -14.04
CA ARG A 62 -9.69 3.67 -13.50
C ARG A 62 -10.94 2.91 -13.08
N LEU A 63 -11.39 1.96 -13.91
CA LEU A 63 -12.49 1.05 -13.59
C LEU A 63 -12.15 0.19 -12.36
N MET A 64 -10.95 -0.39 -12.31
CA MET A 64 -10.53 -1.14 -11.12
C MET A 64 -10.47 -0.25 -9.87
N ALA A 65 -10.08 1.03 -9.98
CA ALA A 65 -10.04 1.95 -8.85
C ALA A 65 -11.44 2.35 -8.35
N THR A 66 -12.42 2.46 -9.25
CA THR A 66 -13.83 2.71 -8.87
C THR A 66 -14.46 1.46 -8.27
N TYR A 67 -14.35 0.30 -8.93
CA TYR A 67 -15.00 -0.93 -8.48
C TYR A 67 -14.28 -1.65 -7.34
N ALA A 68 -12.96 -1.45 -7.14
CA ALA A 68 -12.28 -1.98 -5.96
C ALA A 68 -12.70 -1.25 -4.67
N ARG A 69 -13.26 -0.04 -4.78
CA ARG A 69 -13.90 0.66 -3.65
C ARG A 69 -15.30 0.10 -3.34
N ASP A 70 -16.00 -0.39 -4.36
CA ASP A 70 -17.33 -0.97 -4.24
C ASP A 70 -17.32 -2.49 -4.01
N ALA A 71 -16.15 -3.12 -3.92
CA ALA A 71 -15.99 -4.55 -3.64
C ALA A 71 -16.18 -4.88 -2.13
N GLU A 72 -17.27 -4.40 -1.55
CA GLU A 72 -18.01 -5.20 -0.57
C GLU A 72 -18.86 -6.23 -1.35
N PRO A 73 -19.16 -7.42 -0.79
CA PRO A 73 -19.78 -8.50 -1.54
C PRO A 73 -21.25 -8.19 -1.83
N THR A 74 -21.51 -7.40 -2.87
CA THR A 74 -22.81 -7.41 -3.52
C THR A 74 -22.92 -8.75 -4.27
N ALA A 75 -24.00 -9.47 -3.97
CA ALA A 75 -24.34 -10.80 -4.43
C ALA A 75 -24.10 -11.03 -5.94
N PRO A 76 -23.85 -12.29 -6.36
CA PRO A 76 -23.62 -12.60 -7.77
C PRO A 76 -24.79 -12.12 -8.65
N PRO A 77 -24.51 -11.55 -9.85
CA PRO A 77 -25.56 -11.15 -10.76
C PRO A 77 -26.36 -12.38 -11.21
N PRO A 78 -27.70 -12.26 -11.35
CA PRO A 78 -28.54 -13.37 -11.80
C PRO A 78 -28.19 -13.78 -13.24
N PRO A 79 -28.38 -15.07 -13.60
CA PRO A 79 -28.10 -15.57 -14.93
C PRO A 79 -28.99 -14.90 -15.98
N ALA A 80 -28.40 -14.54 -17.13
CA ALA A 80 -29.08 -13.91 -18.25
C ALA A 80 -30.30 -14.72 -18.71
N PRO A 81 -31.51 -14.13 -18.80
CA PRO A 81 -32.67 -14.84 -19.32
C PRO A 81 -32.64 -14.84 -20.86
N VAL A 82 -32.78 -16.04 -21.41
CA VAL A 82 -33.06 -16.30 -22.82
C VAL A 82 -34.46 -15.78 -23.13
N ALA A 83 -34.61 -15.10 -24.27
CA ALA A 83 -35.74 -14.26 -24.65
C ALA A 83 -37.13 -14.95 -24.69
N SER A 84 -38.17 -14.19 -24.32
CA SER A 84 -39.37 -13.99 -25.16
C SER A 84 -40.08 -12.66 -24.84
N PRO A 85 -40.71 -11.98 -25.82
CA PRO A 85 -40.94 -10.53 -25.78
C PRO A 85 -42.41 -10.12 -25.54
N ALA A 86 -42.56 -8.88 -25.07
CA ALA A 86 -43.73 -7.99 -25.21
C ALA A 86 -44.75 -7.81 -24.05
N ALA A 87 -44.48 -8.30 -22.83
CA ALA A 87 -45.29 -7.90 -21.65
C ALA A 87 -44.47 -7.63 -20.36
N ALA A 88 -43.15 -7.75 -20.43
CA ALA A 88 -42.24 -7.62 -19.27
C ALA A 88 -41.47 -6.29 -19.23
N ASP A 89 -41.63 -5.43 -20.25
CA ASP A 89 -40.83 -4.21 -20.40
C ASP A 89 -41.11 -3.18 -19.30
N ASP A 90 -42.36 -3.08 -18.84
CA ASP A 90 -42.73 -2.17 -17.74
C ASP A 90 -42.13 -2.63 -16.41
N SER A 91 -42.11 -3.93 -16.12
CA SER A 91 -41.49 -4.49 -14.91
C SER A 91 -39.98 -4.31 -14.91
N TYR A 92 -39.34 -4.48 -16.07
CA TYR A 92 -37.90 -4.28 -16.21
C TYR A 92 -37.51 -2.80 -16.09
N LEU A 93 -38.31 -1.91 -16.69
CA LEU A 93 -38.12 -0.47 -16.55
C LEU A 93 -38.30 -0.02 -15.09
N ASP A 94 -39.31 -0.53 -14.40
CA ASP A 94 -39.53 -0.23 -12.97
C ASP A 94 -38.39 -0.76 -12.08
N GLU A 95 -37.91 -1.97 -12.33
CA GLU A 95 -36.75 -2.54 -11.62
C GLU A 95 -35.48 -1.72 -11.86
N LEU A 96 -35.24 -1.30 -13.10
CA LEU A 96 -34.11 -0.44 -13.45
C LEU A 96 -34.22 0.94 -12.78
N LEU A 97 -35.41 1.54 -12.79
CA LEU A 97 -35.69 2.84 -12.15
C LEU A 97 -35.52 2.74 -10.63
N GLN A 98 -35.93 1.62 -10.03
CA GLN A 98 -35.72 1.34 -8.62
C GLN A 98 -34.23 1.15 -8.29
N SER A 99 -33.48 0.47 -9.16
CA SER A 99 -32.03 0.29 -8.99
C SER A 99 -31.30 1.64 -8.99
N TYR A 100 -31.65 2.55 -9.91
CA TYR A 100 -31.07 3.88 -9.98
C TYR A 100 -31.48 4.76 -8.81
N LYS A 101 -32.74 4.67 -8.35
CA LYS A 101 -33.18 5.36 -7.12
C LYS A 101 -32.38 4.91 -5.91
N ASN A 102 -32.18 3.60 -5.74
CA ASN A 102 -31.38 3.03 -4.66
C ASN A 102 -29.93 3.51 -4.75
N GLN A 103 -29.35 3.51 -5.95
CA GLN A 103 -27.99 4.01 -6.18
C GLN A 103 -27.86 5.51 -5.85
N ILE A 104 -28.84 6.33 -6.26
CA ILE A 104 -28.89 7.75 -5.92
C ILE A 104 -28.99 7.94 -4.39
N GLY A 105 -29.78 7.11 -3.71
CA GLY A 105 -29.86 7.10 -2.25
C GLY A 105 -28.51 6.82 -1.61
N LEU A 106 -27.86 5.73 -2.00
CA LEU A 106 -26.55 5.35 -1.49
C LEU A 106 -25.50 6.45 -1.70
N LEU A 107 -25.46 7.05 -2.90
CA LEU A 107 -24.54 8.14 -3.20
C LEU A 107 -24.81 9.41 -2.36
N ARG A 108 -26.08 9.68 -2.03
CA ARG A 108 -26.44 10.78 -1.13
C ARG A 108 -25.98 10.53 0.29
N ASP A 109 -26.18 9.31 0.80
CA ASP A 109 -25.73 8.93 2.14
C ASP A 109 -24.20 9.00 2.24
N GLN A 110 -23.49 8.55 1.21
CA GLN A 110 -22.03 8.70 1.12
C GLN A 110 -21.58 10.16 1.11
N LEU A 111 -22.28 11.04 0.38
CA LEU A 111 -21.98 12.47 0.38
C LEU A 111 -22.23 13.11 1.74
N GLU A 112 -23.28 12.68 2.44
CA GLU A 112 -23.59 13.19 3.76
C GLU A 112 -22.56 12.74 4.81
N ASP A 113 -22.17 11.47 4.79
CA ASP A 113 -21.07 10.98 5.64
C ASP A 113 -19.76 11.75 5.35
N MET A 114 -19.45 11.99 4.07
CA MET A 114 -18.25 12.75 3.70
C MET A 114 -18.30 14.20 4.16
N ARG A 115 -19.47 14.84 4.11
CA ARG A 115 -19.68 16.18 4.68
C ARG A 115 -19.52 16.19 6.20
N GLU A 116 -20.03 15.18 6.89
CA GLU A 116 -19.87 15.09 8.34
C GLU A 116 -18.41 14.88 8.72
N GLN A 117 -17.68 14.04 7.99
CA GLN A 117 -16.24 13.87 8.17
C GLN A 117 -15.47 15.17 7.95
N LEU A 118 -15.81 15.95 6.92
CA LEU A 118 -15.23 17.28 6.69
C LEU A 118 -15.52 18.21 7.87
N ALA A 119 -16.77 18.31 8.33
CA ALA A 119 -17.13 19.14 9.47
C ALA A 119 -16.39 18.74 10.76
N ARG A 120 -16.17 17.43 10.99
CA ARG A 120 -15.36 16.94 12.12
C ARG A 120 -13.89 17.38 11.98
N ARG A 121 -13.33 17.34 10.77
CA ARG A 121 -11.95 17.77 10.50
C ARG A 121 -11.81 19.28 10.64
N ASP A 122 -12.78 20.06 10.17
CA ASP A 122 -12.79 21.52 10.31
C ASP A 122 -12.81 21.94 11.79
N ARG A 123 -13.62 21.28 12.63
CA ARG A 123 -13.58 21.51 14.09
C ARG A 123 -12.22 21.19 14.70
N GLN A 124 -11.57 20.11 14.26
CA GLN A 124 -10.22 19.76 14.72
C GLN A 124 -9.19 20.82 14.31
N ILE A 125 -9.34 21.40 13.11
CA ILE A 125 -8.51 22.51 12.64
C ILE A 125 -8.77 23.75 13.50
N ASP A 126 -10.03 24.08 13.78
CA ASP A 126 -10.39 25.22 14.63
C ASP A 126 -9.84 25.07 16.06
N ASP A 127 -9.96 23.88 16.66
CA ASP A 127 -9.41 23.59 17.98
C ASP A 127 -7.88 23.72 17.99
N LEU A 128 -7.21 23.22 16.95
CA LEU A 128 -5.76 23.36 16.80
C LEU A 128 -5.35 24.83 16.61
N MET A 129 -6.04 25.57 15.76
CA MET A 129 -5.81 27.00 15.57
C MET A 129 -6.00 27.76 16.88
N ARG A 130 -7.04 27.43 17.65
CA ARG A 130 -7.28 28.02 18.98
C ARG A 130 -6.15 27.73 19.95
N MET A 131 -5.65 26.49 20.00
CA MET A 131 -4.49 26.13 20.84
C MET A 131 -3.23 26.87 20.38
N MET A 132 -2.95 26.94 19.09
CA MET A 132 -1.79 27.65 18.54
C MET A 132 -1.86 29.15 18.83
N VAL A 133 -3.02 29.79 18.67
CA VAL A 133 -3.22 31.21 19.01
C VAL A 133 -3.05 31.44 20.51
N GLY A 134 -3.57 30.55 21.36
CA GLY A 134 -3.36 30.60 22.81
C GLY A 134 -1.87 30.55 23.19
N LEU A 135 -1.13 29.62 22.59
CA LEU A 135 0.32 29.50 22.76
C LEU A 135 1.07 30.74 22.24
N GLN A 136 0.68 31.29 21.09
CA GLN A 136 1.28 32.52 20.54
C GLN A 136 0.99 33.77 21.38
N LEU A 137 -0.16 33.83 22.07
CA LEU A 137 -0.48 34.93 22.98
C LEU A 137 0.28 34.82 24.30
N GLU A 138 0.50 33.61 24.80
CA GLU A 138 1.33 33.34 25.98
C GLU A 138 2.82 33.60 25.69
N TYR A 139 3.25 33.29 24.46
CA TYR A 139 4.55 33.67 23.91
C TYR A 139 4.50 35.09 23.31
N LYS A 140 4.32 36.11 24.14
CA LYS A 140 4.68 37.48 23.73
C LYS A 140 6.20 37.64 23.93
N PRO A 141 7.04 37.56 22.88
CA PRO A 141 8.46 37.85 23.03
C PRO A 141 8.60 39.29 23.51
N MET A 142 9.32 39.44 24.61
CA MET A 142 9.81 40.73 25.10
C MET A 142 10.48 41.44 23.91
N PRO A 143 10.15 42.71 23.61
CA PRO A 143 10.84 43.42 22.54
C PRO A 143 12.31 43.52 22.95
N LEU A 144 13.21 42.94 22.14
CA LEU A 144 14.62 43.24 22.24
C LEU A 144 14.77 44.76 22.11
N ALA A 145 15.33 45.38 23.15
CA ALA A 145 15.69 46.78 23.14
C ALA A 145 16.60 47.08 21.92
N PRO A 146 16.45 48.24 21.27
CA PRO A 146 17.35 48.63 20.21
C PRO A 146 18.65 49.09 20.86
N ASP A 147 19.65 48.22 20.92
CA ASP A 147 21.03 48.68 21.14
C ASP A 147 21.51 49.33 19.84
N GLU A 148 21.69 50.64 19.93
CA GLU A 148 22.35 51.48 18.94
C GLU A 148 23.78 50.99 18.65
N GLN A 149 24.17 51.08 17.38
CA GLN A 149 25.48 50.77 16.79
C GLN A 149 26.63 51.65 17.38
N PRO A 150 27.90 51.66 16.87
CA PRO A 150 28.61 50.83 15.88
C PRO A 150 30.07 50.45 16.29
N GLN A 151 30.73 49.58 15.51
CA GLN A 151 32.05 49.79 14.85
C GLN A 151 32.84 48.49 14.65
N ASP A 152 33.10 48.20 13.37
CA ASP A 152 34.33 47.71 12.76
C ASP A 152 35.32 46.92 13.64
N ASP A 153 35.63 45.66 13.29
CA ASP A 153 36.75 45.34 12.39
C ASP A 153 36.97 43.80 12.33
N ARG A 154 37.20 43.30 11.11
CA ARG A 154 37.98 42.09 10.77
C ARG A 154 37.61 40.71 11.32
N LEU A 155 37.06 39.91 10.39
CA LEU A 155 37.33 38.50 10.12
C LEU A 155 38.54 37.89 10.87
N SER A 156 38.29 36.92 11.74
CA SER A 156 39.04 35.65 11.79
C SER A 156 38.27 34.62 12.60
N ALA A 157 38.17 33.44 12.01
CA ALA A 157 37.52 32.27 12.56
C ALA A 157 38.12 31.89 13.91
N ASP A 158 37.29 31.84 14.95
CA ASP A 158 37.57 31.00 16.09
C ASP A 158 36.26 30.37 16.58
N ARG A 159 36.23 29.04 16.50
CA ARG A 159 35.12 28.21 16.96
C ARG A 159 35.17 28.16 18.48
N PRO A 160 34.12 28.57 19.21
CA PRO A 160 33.86 27.97 20.52
C PRO A 160 33.21 26.60 20.30
N SER A 161 34.00 25.56 20.52
CA SER A 161 33.52 24.22 20.86
C SER A 161 32.63 24.26 22.11
N ASP A 162 31.86 23.18 22.29
CA ASP A 162 31.21 22.73 23.53
C ASP A 162 29.80 23.23 23.84
N LEU A 163 28.82 22.89 22.97
CA LEU A 163 27.40 22.87 23.38
C LEU A 163 26.51 21.87 22.62
N TYR A 164 27.09 20.77 22.14
CA TYR A 164 26.30 19.58 21.79
C TYR A 164 26.95 18.34 22.40
N GLU A 165 26.31 17.85 23.45
CA GLU A 165 26.49 16.53 23.99
C GLU A 165 26.18 15.50 22.90
N ALA A 166 27.23 14.85 22.39
CA ALA A 166 27.12 13.81 21.38
C ALA A 166 26.46 12.57 22.01
N ILE A 167 25.19 12.35 21.70
CA ILE A 167 24.54 11.07 21.98
C ILE A 167 25.18 10.02 21.08
N VAL A 168 25.98 9.16 21.69
CA VAL A 168 26.61 7.98 21.10
C VAL A 168 25.51 6.98 20.70
N LEU A 169 25.33 6.76 19.40
CA LEU A 169 24.67 5.57 18.90
C LEU A 169 25.73 4.49 18.63
N PRO A 170 25.65 3.29 19.23
CA PRO A 170 26.54 2.19 18.91
C PRO A 170 26.33 1.77 17.45
N ALA A 171 27.34 2.01 16.63
CA ALA A 171 27.49 1.42 15.32
C ALA A 171 28.41 0.20 15.44
N ASP A 172 27.81 -0.96 15.66
CA ASP A 172 28.44 -2.25 15.39
C ASP A 172 27.67 -2.89 14.23
N PHE A 173 28.23 -3.46 13.16
CA PHE A 173 29.56 -3.47 12.56
C PHE A 173 29.33 -4.20 11.23
N THR A 174 29.59 -3.63 10.05
CA THR A 174 29.93 -4.44 8.85
C THR A 174 30.51 -3.62 7.69
N SER A 175 31.80 -3.78 7.47
CA SER A 175 32.45 -3.96 6.16
C SER A 175 33.95 -4.12 6.42
N LEU A 176 34.41 -5.32 6.77
CA LEU A 176 34.88 -6.36 5.84
C LEU A 176 35.91 -5.86 4.82
N HIS A 177 37.13 -6.35 5.06
CA HIS A 177 38.31 -6.25 4.24
C HIS A 177 38.15 -6.92 2.86
N THR A 178 38.76 -6.26 1.88
CA THR A 178 39.54 -6.73 0.74
C THR A 178 39.77 -8.24 0.55
N ALA A 179 39.76 -8.64 -0.73
CA ALA A 179 40.44 -9.76 -1.41
C ALA A 179 39.63 -11.05 -1.74
N THR A 180 39.33 -11.20 -3.04
CA THR A 180 39.42 -12.46 -3.83
C THR A 180 40.86 -13.01 -3.74
N PRO A 181 41.19 -14.33 -3.93
CA PRO A 181 40.47 -15.35 -4.70
C PRO A 181 40.48 -16.80 -4.12
N ALA A 182 39.61 -17.67 -4.66
CA ALA A 182 39.85 -19.09 -5.03
C ALA A 182 38.54 -19.92 -5.01
N SER A 183 38.29 -20.66 -6.08
CA SER A 183 37.34 -21.79 -6.20
C SER A 183 38.20 -23.07 -6.27
N PRO A 184 37.83 -24.25 -5.71
CA PRO A 184 36.71 -25.13 -6.19
C PRO A 184 36.07 -26.03 -5.07
N PRO A 185 35.33 -27.14 -5.33
CA PRO A 185 33.94 -27.28 -5.80
C PRO A 185 33.07 -28.14 -4.80
N PRO A 186 31.97 -28.84 -5.19
CA PRO A 186 30.62 -28.57 -4.68
C PRO A 186 30.05 -29.69 -3.79
N ASP A 187 29.54 -29.35 -2.59
CA ASP A 187 28.57 -30.24 -1.93
C ASP A 187 27.52 -29.45 -1.14
N ARG A 188 26.27 -29.71 -1.52
CA ARG A 188 25.00 -29.52 -0.80
C ARG A 188 25.05 -28.62 0.44
N GLN A 189 24.70 -27.34 0.27
CA GLN A 189 24.18 -26.54 1.37
C GLN A 189 22.77 -26.07 1.04
N GLU A 190 21.82 -26.62 1.80
CA GLU A 190 20.43 -26.19 1.86
C GLU A 190 20.41 -24.68 2.08
N VAL A 191 19.73 -23.97 1.18
CA VAL A 191 19.60 -22.52 1.24
C VAL A 191 18.69 -22.17 2.42
N TRP A 192 19.29 -22.00 3.60
CA TRP A 192 18.63 -21.42 4.76
C TRP A 192 18.41 -19.93 4.49
N HIS A 193 17.25 -19.61 3.91
CA HIS A 193 16.77 -18.23 3.87
C HIS A 193 16.44 -17.79 5.31
N PRO A 194 16.81 -16.56 5.73
CA PRO A 194 16.50 -16.08 7.07
C PRO A 194 14.97 -16.01 7.23
N LYS A 195 14.42 -16.90 8.06
CA LYS A 195 13.00 -16.91 8.43
C LYS A 195 12.62 -15.56 9.01
N LYS A 196 11.47 -15.02 8.57
CA LYS A 196 10.98 -13.74 9.07
C LYS A 196 10.47 -13.93 10.49
N THR A 197 11.07 -13.23 11.44
CA THR A 197 10.60 -13.18 12.82
C THR A 197 9.42 -12.22 12.90
N PHE A 198 8.30 -12.70 13.42
CA PHE A 198 7.11 -11.89 13.69
C PHE A 198 6.87 -11.84 15.19
N SER A 199 6.36 -10.72 15.68
CA SER A 199 5.95 -10.63 17.09
C SER A 199 4.79 -11.59 17.36
N ARG A 200 4.80 -12.23 18.54
CA ARG A 200 3.75 -13.14 19.00
C ARG A 200 2.36 -12.52 18.90
N GLU A 201 2.22 -11.24 19.24
CA GLU A 201 0.96 -10.50 19.18
C GLU A 201 0.46 -10.30 17.74
N GLN A 202 1.37 -10.04 16.80
CA GLN A 202 1.03 -9.87 15.39
C GLN A 202 0.54 -11.19 14.77
N LEU A 203 1.19 -12.30 15.14
CA LEU A 203 0.77 -13.63 14.72
C LEU A 203 -0.59 -13.98 15.34
N ALA A 204 -0.80 -13.75 16.63
CA ALA A 204 -2.08 -14.00 17.30
C ALA A 204 -3.23 -13.22 16.64
N ALA A 205 -3.04 -11.93 16.35
CA ALA A 205 -4.05 -11.11 15.68
C ALA A 205 -4.33 -11.58 14.24
N SER A 206 -3.29 -12.00 13.50
CA SER A 206 -3.44 -12.54 12.14
C SER A 206 -4.21 -13.86 12.15
N VAL A 207 -3.84 -14.77 13.05
CA VAL A 207 -4.50 -16.07 13.25
C VAL A 207 -5.98 -15.86 13.64
N GLN A 208 -6.29 -14.92 14.54
CA GLN A 208 -7.66 -14.60 14.94
C GLN A 208 -8.52 -14.09 13.77
N ARG A 209 -7.97 -13.21 12.91
CA ARG A 209 -8.66 -12.76 11.70
C ARG A 209 -8.90 -13.90 10.70
N LEU A 210 -7.95 -14.83 10.57
CA LEU A 210 -8.10 -15.99 9.69
C LEU A 210 -9.15 -16.98 10.24
N ARG A 211 -9.26 -17.10 11.57
CA ARG A 211 -10.31 -17.88 12.24
C ARG A 211 -11.70 -17.28 12.07
N GLN A 212 -11.84 -15.96 12.19
CA GLN A 212 -13.11 -15.26 11.90
C GLN A 212 -13.56 -15.42 10.45
N LYS A 213 -12.61 -15.62 9.52
CA LYS A 213 -12.86 -15.94 8.11
C LYS A 213 -13.13 -17.43 7.84
N GLY A 214 -13.23 -18.26 8.88
CA GLY A 214 -13.58 -19.69 8.77
C GLY A 214 -12.43 -20.64 8.43
N LYS A 215 -11.17 -20.19 8.45
CA LYS A 215 -10.03 -21.07 8.13
C LYS A 215 -9.68 -22.02 9.27
N SER A 216 -9.27 -23.24 8.91
CA SER A 216 -8.83 -24.24 9.88
C SER A 216 -7.41 -23.94 10.39
N TYR A 217 -7.06 -24.45 11.57
CA TYR A 217 -5.72 -24.25 12.15
C TYR A 217 -4.60 -24.84 11.27
N GLU A 218 -4.89 -25.91 10.53
CA GLU A 218 -3.96 -26.54 9.59
C GLU A 218 -3.72 -25.69 8.32
N GLU A 219 -4.75 -25.01 7.83
CA GLU A 219 -4.61 -24.06 6.72
C GLU A 219 -3.83 -22.82 7.11
N ILE A 220 -4.02 -22.36 8.35
CA ILE A 220 -3.29 -21.23 8.89
C ILE A 220 -1.81 -21.60 9.10
N ALA A 221 -1.52 -22.80 9.60
CA ALA A 221 -0.16 -23.32 9.72
C ALA A 221 0.56 -23.36 8.37
N ARG A 222 -0.07 -23.94 7.34
CA ARG A 222 0.47 -23.96 5.96
C ARG A 222 0.71 -22.56 5.40
N ALA A 223 -0.16 -21.60 5.68
CA ALA A 223 0.01 -20.22 5.25
C ALA A 223 1.20 -19.54 5.96
N LEU A 224 1.45 -19.86 7.23
CA LEU A 224 2.57 -19.34 8.00
C LEU A 224 3.91 -19.97 7.55
N ASP A 225 3.91 -21.25 7.20
CA ASP A 225 5.05 -21.93 6.56
C ASP A 225 5.40 -21.31 5.20
N GLN A 226 4.36 -21.02 4.38
CA GLN A 226 4.55 -20.40 3.07
C GLN A 226 5.17 -18.99 3.16
N ILE A 227 4.89 -18.27 4.25
CA ILE A 227 5.45 -16.94 4.52
C ILE A 227 6.81 -17.04 5.24
N GLN A 228 7.28 -18.26 5.54
CA GLN A 228 8.52 -18.54 6.26
C GLN A 228 8.56 -17.85 7.63
N ALA A 229 7.41 -17.78 8.31
CA ALA A 229 7.34 -17.29 9.67
C ALA A 229 8.03 -18.28 10.61
N ALA A 230 8.84 -17.80 11.56
CA ALA A 230 9.46 -18.68 12.55
C ALA A 230 8.42 -19.15 13.59
N PRO A 231 8.22 -20.47 13.79
CA PRO A 231 7.39 -20.96 14.89
C PRO A 231 7.96 -20.54 16.25
N PRO A 232 7.12 -20.21 17.24
CA PRO A 232 7.57 -19.81 18.57
C PRO A 232 8.30 -20.94 19.32
N SER A 233 8.11 -22.18 18.88
CA SER A 233 8.73 -23.40 19.40
C SER A 233 10.12 -23.71 18.79
N GLY A 234 10.54 -22.96 17.76
CA GLY A 234 11.79 -23.22 17.03
C GLY A 234 11.74 -24.41 16.07
N ARG A 235 10.56 -24.96 15.77
CA ARG A 235 10.40 -26.05 14.79
C ARG A 235 10.58 -25.57 13.35
N LEU A 236 10.86 -26.54 12.45
CA LEU A 236 11.07 -26.27 11.02
C LEU A 236 9.77 -25.83 10.33
N GLU A 237 8.62 -26.31 10.78
CA GLU A 237 7.28 -26.08 10.23
C GLU A 237 6.27 -25.73 11.33
N TRP A 238 5.20 -25.02 10.96
CA TRP A 238 4.08 -24.68 11.83
C TRP A 238 3.13 -25.86 11.98
N SER A 239 2.75 -26.16 13.23
CA SER A 239 1.71 -27.15 13.52
C SER A 239 0.40 -26.49 13.97
N ALA A 240 -0.73 -27.17 13.74
CA ALA A 240 -2.05 -26.69 14.15
C ALA A 240 -2.13 -26.40 15.67
N SER A 241 -1.47 -27.24 16.49
CA SER A 241 -1.35 -27.05 17.94
C SER A 241 -0.58 -25.80 18.33
N GLU A 242 0.44 -25.41 17.56
CA GLU A 242 1.20 -24.18 17.82
C GLU A 242 0.41 -22.94 17.46
N VAL A 243 -0.30 -22.97 16.32
CA VAL A 243 -1.22 -21.90 15.93
C VAL A 243 -2.31 -21.72 16.99
N GLN A 244 -2.80 -22.81 17.58
CA GLN A 244 -3.77 -22.76 18.68
C GLN A 244 -3.17 -22.15 19.97
N SER A 245 -1.90 -22.46 20.28
CA SER A 245 -1.20 -21.90 21.46
C SER A 245 -0.96 -20.38 21.40
N LEU A 246 -1.05 -19.80 20.20
CA LEU A 246 -0.96 -18.34 20.00
C LEU A 246 -2.24 -17.61 20.38
N LEU A 247 -3.38 -18.32 20.49
CA LEU A 247 -4.64 -17.73 20.89
C LEU A 247 -4.90 -17.99 22.38
N PRO A 248 -5.54 -17.06 23.10
CA PRO A 248 -6.10 -17.38 24.41
C PRO A 248 -7.08 -18.55 24.27
N PRO A 249 -7.17 -19.47 25.25
CA PRO A 249 -8.09 -20.59 25.18
C PRO A 249 -9.50 -20.05 24.94
N LEU A 250 -10.11 -20.49 23.84
CA LEU A 250 -11.48 -20.17 23.51
C LEU A 250 -12.34 -20.71 24.64
N VAL A 251 -12.89 -19.84 25.48
CA VAL A 251 -14.01 -20.18 26.36
C VAL A 251 -15.13 -20.61 25.43
N ASP A 252 -15.55 -21.87 25.54
CA ASP A 252 -16.69 -22.44 24.85
C ASP A 252 -17.92 -21.57 25.10
N ASN A 253 -18.29 -20.73 24.14
CA ASN A 253 -19.55 -20.03 24.15
C ASN A 253 -20.61 -20.94 23.50
N THR A 254 -20.86 -22.07 24.16
CA THR A 254 -21.95 -23.00 23.85
C THR A 254 -22.90 -23.09 25.04
N LEU A 255 -23.49 -21.95 25.45
CA LEU A 255 -24.61 -21.93 26.38
C LEU A 255 -25.41 -20.63 26.22
N ALA A 256 -26.39 -20.64 25.31
CA ALA A 256 -27.62 -19.84 25.36
C ALA A 256 -28.55 -20.24 24.19
N MET A 257 -29.01 -21.49 24.23
CA MET A 257 -30.30 -21.90 23.66
C MET A 257 -31.03 -22.61 24.79
N ASP A 258 -31.77 -21.82 25.56
CA ASP A 258 -33.05 -22.14 26.21
C ASP A 258 -33.67 -20.84 26.74
#